data_AF-A0A9D7M4V7-F1
#
_entry.id   AF-A0A9D7M4V7-F1
#
_cell.length_a   1.000
_cell.length_b   1.000
_cell.length_c   1.000
_cell.angle_alpha   90.00
_cell.angle_beta   90.00
_cell.angle_gamma   90.00
#
_symmetry.space_group_name_H-M   'P 1'
#
loop_
_entity.id
_entity.type
_entity.pdbx_description
1 polymer ?
#
loop_
_entity_poly.entity_id
_entity_poly.type
_entity_poly.pdbx_seq_one_letter_code
_entity_poly.pdbx_strand_id
1 'polypeptide(L)' 'MKKNKMEKTFDAVKMMREIRDKISLETQNMTLEQLKAYIKVKLQDKNSKLVGQK' A
#
# COMPACT_ATOMS: atom_id res chain seq x y z
N MET A 1 9.51 40.88 5.18
CA MET A 1 8.34 39.98 5.23
C MET A 1 8.80 38.58 5.66
N LYS A 2 8.35 38.08 6.82
CA LYS A 2 8.58 36.69 7.22
C LYS A 2 7.62 35.80 6.42
N LYS A 3 8.16 34.90 5.58
CA LYS A 3 7.36 33.93 4.84
C LYS A 3 6.77 32.93 5.85
N ASN A 4 5.45 32.90 5.99
CA ASN A 4 4.76 31.86 6.74
C ASN A 4 5.04 30.53 6.03
N LYS A 5 5.93 29.71 6.60
CA LYS A 5 6.11 28.32 6.15
C LYS A 5 4.83 27.56 6.55
N MET A 6 3.91 27.41 5.62
CA MET A 6 2.86 26.40 5.76
C MET A 6 3.54 25.04 5.60
N GLU A 7 3.69 24.31 6.71
CA GLU A 7 4.07 22.91 6.64
C GLU A 7 3.02 22.16 5.82
N LYS A 8 3.45 21.43 4.79
CA LYS A 8 2.56 20.57 4.03
C LYS A 8 2.12 19.45 4.98
N THR A 9 0.87 19.52 5.41
CA THR A 9 0.26 18.55 6.35
C THR A 9 0.12 17.15 5.76
N PHE A 10 0.22 17.03 4.42
CA PHE A 10 0.10 15.78 3.70
C PHE A 10 1.35 15.51 2.86
N ASP A 11 2.08 14.47 3.23
CA ASP A 11 3.19 13.93 2.47
C ASP A 11 2.79 12.57 1.88
N ALA A 12 2.46 12.60 0.59
CA ALA A 12 2.09 11.40 -0.16
C ALA A 12 3.24 10.39 -0.24
N VAL A 13 4.49 10.85 -0.29
CA VAL A 13 5.66 9.95 -0.35
C VAL A 13 5.81 9.23 0.97
N LYS A 14 5.69 9.97 2.08
CA LYS A 14 5.72 9.37 3.43
C LYS A 14 4.60 8.35 3.60
N MET A 15 3.38 8.69 3.20
CA MET A 15 2.23 7.76 3.24
C MET A 15 2.49 6.48 2.43
N MET A 16 2.97 6.61 1.19
CA MET A 16 3.26 5.44 0.34
C MET A 16 4.41 4.60 0.92
N ARG A 17 5.41 5.24 1.54
CA ARG A 17 6.53 4.55 2.20
C ARG A 17 6.03 3.71 3.38
N GLU A 18 5.21 4.30 4.24
CA GLU A 18 4.62 3.62 5.39
C GLU A 18 3.72 2.45 4.98
N ILE A 19 2.92 2.60 3.91
CA ILE A 19 2.08 1.52 3.38
C ILE A 19 2.94 0.36 2.88
N ARG A 20 3.99 0.66 2.10
CA ARG A 20 4.91 -0.37 1.62
C ARG A 20 5.59 -1.09 2.78
N ASP A 21 6.08 -0.35 3.77
CA ASP A 21 6.80 -0.92 4.91
C ASP A 21 5.88 -1.83 5.74
N LYS A 22 4.59 -1.49 5.90
CA LYS A 22 3.58 -2.37 6.51
C LYS A 22 3.37 -3.67 5.71
N ILE A 23 3.20 -3.57 4.40
CA ILE A 23 3.03 -4.76 3.54
C ILE A 23 4.28 -5.64 3.61
N SER A 24 5.48 -5.05 3.61
CA SER A 24 6.72 -5.79 3.78
C SER A 24 6.75 -6.54 5.11
N LEU A 25 6.43 -5.89 6.23
CA LEU A 25 6.39 -6.54 7.54
C LEU A 25 5.38 -7.69 7.60
N GLU A 26 4.21 -7.54 6.98
CA GLU A 26 3.19 -8.59 6.91
C GLU A 26 3.63 -9.79 6.05
N THR A 27 4.39 -9.55 4.98
CA THR A 27 4.70 -10.56 3.95
C THR A 27 6.11 -11.14 4.05
N GLN A 28 7.02 -10.53 4.82
CA GLN A 28 8.46 -10.87 4.85
C GLN A 28 8.74 -12.34 5.21
N ASN A 29 7.90 -12.97 6.01
CA ASN A 29 8.06 -14.36 6.46
C ASN A 29 7.09 -15.34 5.77
N MET A 30 6.39 -14.89 4.72
CA MET A 30 5.45 -15.73 3.98
C MET A 30 6.16 -16.56 2.91
N THR A 31 5.72 -17.80 2.73
CA THR A 31 6.09 -18.58 1.54
C THR A 31 5.38 -18.04 0.31
N LEU A 32 5.83 -18.44 -0.88
CA LEU A 32 5.20 -18.04 -2.14
C LEU A 32 3.70 -18.37 -2.18
N GLU A 33 3.29 -19.51 -1.61
CA GLU A 33 1.88 -19.92 -1.55
C GLU A 33 1.06 -19.03 -0.62
N GLN A 34 1.61 -18.71 0.54
CA GLN A 34 0.98 -17.80 1.50
C GLN A 34 0.87 -16.38 0.94
N LEU A 35 1.89 -15.90 0.23
CA LEU A 35 1.86 -14.61 -0.43
C LEU A 35 0.80 -14.55 -1.54
N LYS A 36 0.67 -15.61 -2.34
CA LYS A 36 -0.39 -15.72 -3.36
C LYS A 36 -1.78 -15.69 -2.73
N ALA A 37 -1.97 -16.41 -1.63
CA ALA A 37 -3.24 -16.41 -0.89
C ALA A 37 -3.54 -15.02 -0.29
N TYR A 38 -2.55 -14.36 0.32
CA TYR A 38 -2.66 -12.99 0.83
C TYR A 38 -3.15 -12.03 -0.26
N ILE A 39 -2.50 -12.03 -1.42
CA ILE A 39 -2.87 -11.16 -2.55
C ILE A 39 -4.29 -11.49 -3.02
N LYS A 40 -4.64 -12.78 -3.14
CA LYS A 40 -5.99 -13.20 -3.58
C LYS A 40 -7.07 -12.68 -2.63
N VAL A 41 -6.89 -12.81 -1.32
CA VAL A 41 -7.84 -12.30 -0.32
C VAL A 41 -7.96 -10.78 -0.41
N LYS A 42 -6.84 -10.05 -0.48
CA LYS A 42 -6.86 -8.57 -0.60
C LYS A 42 -7.51 -8.07 -1.88
N LEU A 43 -7.43 -8.84 -2.97
CA LEU A 43 -8.09 -8.53 -4.24
C LEU A 43 -9.57 -8.94 -4.26
N GLN A 44 -9.98 -9.93 -3.48
CA GLN A 44 -11.40 -10.30 -3.33
C GLN A 44 -12.16 -9.31 -2.45
N ASP A 45 -11.52 -8.81 -1.38
CA ASP A 45 -12.12 -7.82 -0.48
C ASP A 45 -12.37 -6.47 -1.16
N LYS A 46 -11.60 -6.18 -2.21
CA LYS A 46 -11.81 -4.99 -3.04
C LYS A 46 -12.62 -5.41 -4.26
N ASN A 47 -13.85 -4.89 -4.39
CA ASN A 47 -14.64 -4.94 -5.63
C ASN A 47 -13.98 -4.14 -6.79
N SER A 48 -12.66 -4.10 -6.88
CA SER A 48 -11.91 -3.42 -7.92
C SER A 48 -11.80 -4.32 -9.14
N LYS A 49 -12.12 -3.78 -10.31
CA LYS A 49 -11.93 -4.49 -11.59
C LYS A 49 -10.47 -4.88 -11.74
N LEU A 50 -10.22 -6.16 -11.92
CA LEU A 50 -8.88 -6.66 -12.21
C LEU A 50 -8.50 -6.24 -13.63
N VAL A 51 -7.31 -5.68 -13.80
CA VAL A 51 -6.83 -5.21 -15.09
C VAL A 51 -6.67 -6.42 -16.02
N GLY A 52 -7.30 -6.37 -17.20
CA GLY A 52 -7.22 -7.44 -18.19
C GLY A 52 -8.25 -8.57 -18.05
N GLN A 53 -9.18 -8.50 -17.09
CA GLN A 53 -10.38 -9.35 -17.14
C GLN A 53 -11.36 -8.76 -18.15
N LYS A 54 -11.61 -9.51 -19.24
CA LYS A 54 -12.64 -9.23 -20.24
C LYS A 54 -13.99 -9.73 -19.77
#